data_AF-A0A0V0VY16-F1
#
_entry.id   AF-A0A0V0VY16-F1
#
_cell.length_a   1.000
_cell.length_b   1.000
_cell.length_c   1.000
_cell.angle_alpha   90.00
_cell.angle_beta   90.00
_cell.angle_gamma   90.00
#
_symmetry.space_group_name_H-M   'P 1'
#
loop_
_entity.id
_entity.type
_entity.pdbx_description
1 polymer ?
#
loop_
_entity_poly.entity_id
_entity_poly.type
_entity_poly.pdbx_seq_one_letter_code
_entity_poly.pdbx_strand_id
1 'polypeptide(L)'
;MKIADLDSDARECPLHCSAEKASKKNYNFKAEKEAVIAELDQRFDGYREHCYPLPGDGCRCQEIVQNAKVSKEYKTDFECKTDEKRQRLCEDAKCKTQFQKINRCRTQEKCGQEKWTPYETCLKECMKIQPLPSRR
;
A
#
# COMPACT_ATOMS: atom_id res chain seq x y z
N MET A 1 -43.02 -44.04 -10.32
CA MET A 1 -42.93 -44.21 -11.79
C MET A 1 -42.23 -42.98 -12.37
N LYS A 2 -41.39 -43.21 -13.37
CA LYS A 2 -40.44 -42.28 -14.00
C LYS A 2 -41.10 -41.02 -14.55
N ILE A 3 -40.42 -39.88 -14.41
CA ILE A 3 -40.34 -38.84 -15.43
C ILE A 3 -38.87 -38.38 -15.49
N ALA A 4 -38.30 -38.50 -16.70
CA ALA A 4 -37.03 -37.90 -17.13
C ALA A 4 -37.20 -36.36 -17.17
N ASP A 5 -36.17 -35.53 -17.11
CA ASP A 5 -35.33 -35.08 -18.22
C ASP A 5 -34.28 -34.13 -17.57
N LEU A 6 -32.97 -34.38 -17.68
CA LEU A 6 -32.09 -33.96 -18.79
C LEU A 6 -32.15 -32.46 -19.10
N ASP A 7 -31.21 -31.70 -18.52
CA ASP A 7 -30.57 -30.52 -19.13
C ASP A 7 -29.18 -30.41 -18.48
N SER A 8 -28.14 -31.02 -19.08
CA SER A 8 -27.29 -30.46 -20.15
C SER A 8 -26.57 -29.18 -19.71
N ASP A 9 -25.39 -29.32 -19.08
CA ASP A 9 -24.11 -28.84 -19.63
C ASP A 9 -22.98 -29.10 -18.60
N ALA A 10 -22.62 -30.38 -18.44
CA ALA A 10 -21.36 -30.73 -17.79
C ALA A 10 -20.23 -30.55 -18.82
N ARG A 11 -19.75 -29.32 -19.00
CA ARG A 11 -18.45 -29.09 -19.62
C ARG A 11 -17.37 -29.50 -18.62
N GLU A 12 -16.86 -30.71 -18.82
CA GLU A 12 -15.72 -31.29 -18.13
C GLU A 12 -14.55 -30.30 -18.06
N CYS A 13 -14.13 -29.95 -16.84
CA CYS A 13 -12.87 -29.27 -16.58
C CYS A 13 -11.82 -30.37 -16.29
N PRO A 14 -10.83 -30.60 -17.17
CA PRO A 14 -10.01 -31.81 -17.15
C PRO A 14 -8.80 -31.71 -16.19
N LEU A 15 -8.98 -31.12 -15.01
CA LEU A 15 -7.95 -31.15 -13.97
C LEU A 15 -8.57 -31.51 -12.62
N HIS A 16 -8.00 -32.57 -12.07
CA HIS A 16 -8.37 -33.31 -10.87
C HIS A 16 -8.33 -32.42 -9.61
N CYS A 17 -9.30 -31.52 -9.44
CA CYS A 17 -9.48 -30.76 -8.21
C CYS A 17 -10.41 -31.55 -7.28
N SER A 18 -9.82 -32.38 -6.43
CA SER A 18 -10.54 -32.89 -5.26
C SER A 18 -11.03 -31.69 -4.45
N ALA A 19 -12.35 -31.58 -4.29
CA ALA A 19 -12.97 -30.57 -3.45
C ALA A 19 -12.61 -30.83 -1.99
N GLU A 20 -11.44 -30.34 -1.57
CA GLU A 20 -11.11 -30.27 -0.16
C GLU A 20 -12.13 -29.34 0.51
N LYS A 21 -12.82 -29.88 1.52
CA LYS A 21 -13.76 -29.12 2.34
C LYS A 21 -13.01 -27.93 2.92
N ALA A 22 -13.28 -26.73 2.40
CA ALA A 22 -12.68 -25.50 2.89
C ALA A 22 -13.00 -25.36 4.37
N SER A 23 -12.00 -25.65 5.21
CA SER A 23 -12.06 -25.39 6.64
C SER A 23 -12.34 -23.90 6.80
N LYS A 24 -13.52 -23.56 7.36
CA LYS A 24 -13.91 -22.17 7.64
C LYS A 24 -13.00 -21.64 8.76
N LYS A 25 -11.76 -21.28 8.40
CA LYS A 25 -10.88 -20.52 9.29
C LYS A 25 -11.57 -19.18 9.55
N ASN A 26 -11.65 -18.80 10.81
CA ASN A 26 -12.20 -17.52 11.24
C ASN A 26 -11.21 -16.42 10.82
N TYR A 27 -11.29 -15.98 9.56
CA TYR A 27 -10.36 -15.04 8.97
C TYR A 27 -10.60 -13.64 9.56
N ASN A 28 -9.69 -13.20 10.43
CA ASN A 28 -9.76 -11.85 11.01
C ASN A 28 -9.12 -10.85 10.03
N PHE A 29 -9.91 -10.40 9.05
CA PHE A 29 -9.49 -9.43 8.03
C PHE A 29 -8.82 -8.18 8.61
N LYS A 30 -9.25 -7.71 9.80
CA LYS A 30 -8.66 -6.54 10.44
C LYS A 30 -7.23 -6.82 10.90
N ALA A 31 -7.01 -7.93 11.61
CA ALA A 31 -5.69 -8.30 12.11
C ALA A 31 -4.71 -8.61 10.97
N GLU A 32 -5.17 -9.33 9.94
CA GLU A 32 -4.35 -9.66 8.76
C GLU A 32 -3.95 -8.38 8.00
N LYS A 33 -4.89 -7.45 7.82
CA LYS A 33 -4.59 -6.15 7.20
C LYS A 33 -3.56 -5.35 8.01
N GLU A 34 -3.71 -5.31 9.33
CA GLU A 34 -2.77 -4.61 10.22
C GLU A 34 -1.37 -5.23 10.16
N ALA A 35 -1.28 -6.56 10.12
CA ALA A 35 -0.01 -7.27 9.98
C ALA A 35 0.68 -6.95 8.63
N VAL A 36 -0.07 -6.96 7.53
CA VAL A 36 0.47 -6.62 6.20
C VAL A 36 0.95 -5.16 6.15
N ILE A 37 0.22 -4.22 6.76
CA ILE A 37 0.65 -2.82 6.80
C ILE A 37 1.96 -2.69 7.58
N ALA A 38 2.07 -3.35 8.75
CA ALA A 38 3.29 -3.32 9.55
C ALA A 38 4.50 -3.91 8.80
N GLU A 39 4.30 -5.01 8.07
CA GLU A 39 5.33 -5.61 7.22
C GLU A 39 5.80 -4.64 6.11
N LEU A 40 4.86 -3.99 5.42
CA LEU A 40 5.17 -3.01 4.37
C LEU A 40 5.91 -1.79 4.94
N ASP A 41 5.47 -1.26 6.08
CA ASP A 41 6.14 -0.13 6.73
C ASP A 41 7.58 -0.50 7.14
N GLN A 42 7.80 -1.68 7.72
CA GLN A 42 9.14 -2.14 8.11
C GLN A 42 10.05 -2.37 6.91
N ARG A 43 9.53 -3.01 5.85
CA ARG A 43 10.32 -3.35 4.67
C ARG A 43 10.79 -2.09 3.94
N PHE A 44 9.88 -1.15 3.71
CA PHE A 44 10.13 0.04 2.90
C PHE A 44 10.65 1.25 3.69
N ASP A 45 10.74 1.13 5.02
CA ASP A 45 11.39 2.16 5.83
C ASP A 45 12.82 2.41 5.34
N GLY A 46 13.11 3.70 5.11
CA GLY A 46 14.41 4.16 4.66
C GLY A 46 14.77 3.89 3.20
N TYR A 47 13.85 3.46 2.31
CA TYR A 47 14.14 3.37 0.86
C TYR A 47 14.66 4.71 0.30
N ARG A 48 15.24 4.80 -0.91
CA ARG A 48 15.54 6.11 -1.52
C ARG A 48 14.29 6.72 -2.17
N GLU A 49 14.40 7.96 -2.61
CA GLU A 49 13.33 8.59 -3.40
C GLU A 49 13.23 7.92 -4.76
N HIS A 50 12.00 7.81 -5.27
CA HIS A 50 11.71 7.17 -6.55
C HIS A 50 12.17 5.71 -6.67
N CYS A 51 12.34 5.01 -5.54
CA CYS A 51 12.60 3.57 -5.47
C CYS A 51 11.34 2.80 -5.10
N TYR A 52 10.98 1.83 -5.93
CA TYR A 52 9.78 1.02 -5.79
C TYR A 52 10.17 -0.44 -5.54
N PRO A 53 9.61 -1.10 -4.51
CA PRO A 53 9.98 -2.47 -4.16
C PRO A 53 9.59 -3.48 -5.24
N LEU A 54 10.39 -4.53 -5.38
CA LEU A 54 10.09 -5.68 -6.24
C LEU A 54 9.46 -6.82 -5.41
N PRO A 55 8.67 -7.70 -6.06
CA PRO A 55 8.21 -8.94 -5.43
C PRO A 55 9.41 -9.77 -4.95
N GLY A 56 9.40 -10.21 -3.69
CA GLY A 56 10.55 -10.88 -3.08
C GLY A 56 11.50 -9.88 -2.43
N ASP A 57 12.57 -9.49 -3.13
CA ASP A 57 13.66 -8.64 -2.62
C ASP A 57 14.08 -7.60 -3.68
N GLY A 58 14.68 -6.50 -3.23
CA GLY A 58 15.17 -5.44 -4.09
C GLY A 58 14.14 -4.38 -4.48
N CYS A 59 14.57 -3.48 -5.35
CA CYS A 59 13.76 -2.37 -5.83
C CYS A 59 14.20 -1.87 -7.20
N ARG A 60 13.27 -1.18 -7.86
CA ARG A 60 13.53 -0.40 -9.06
C ARG A 60 13.50 1.09 -8.71
N CYS A 61 14.62 1.77 -8.90
CA CYS A 61 14.77 3.20 -8.67
C CYS A 61 14.80 3.99 -9.99
N GLN A 62 14.19 5.18 -9.98
CA GLN A 62 14.29 6.13 -11.08
C GLN A 62 15.36 7.18 -10.74
N GLU A 63 16.50 7.12 -11.41
CA GLU A 63 17.66 7.98 -11.18
C GLU A 63 17.85 8.96 -12.35
N ILE A 64 18.43 10.13 -12.09
CA ILE A 64 18.81 11.07 -13.16
C ILE A 64 20.31 10.90 -13.42
N VAL A 65 20.64 10.30 -14.55
CA VAL A 65 22.02 10.14 -15.03
C VAL A 65 22.18 11.01 -16.27
N GLN A 66 23.15 11.94 -16.25
CA GLN A 66 23.40 12.85 -17.39
C GLN A 66 22.15 13.58 -17.89
N ASN A 67 21.33 14.08 -16.95
CA ASN A 67 20.06 14.77 -17.23
C ASN A 67 18.96 13.91 -17.89
N ALA A 68 19.14 12.59 -17.96
CA ALA A 68 18.15 11.63 -18.43
C ALA A 68 17.65 10.75 -17.27
N LYS A 69 16.35 10.46 -17.25
CA LYS A 69 15.75 9.54 -16.27
C LYS A 69 16.03 8.10 -16.68
N VAL A 70 16.76 7.37 -15.85
CA VAL A 70 17.12 5.97 -16.05
C VAL A 70 16.50 5.13 -14.94
N SER A 71 15.95 3.98 -15.31
CA SER A 71 15.44 2.99 -14.36
C SER A 71 16.57 2.05 -13.99
N LYS A 72 16.93 1.98 -12.71
CA LYS A 72 17.96 1.10 -12.18
C LYS A 72 17.35 0.11 -11.19
N GLU A 73 17.67 -1.16 -11.35
CA GLU A 73 17.23 -2.21 -10.44
C GLU A 73 18.35 -2.60 -9.48
N TYR A 74 17.97 -2.75 -8.21
CA TYR A 74 18.79 -3.23 -7.12
C TYR A 74 18.22 -4.57 -6.67
N LYS A 75 19.10 -5.54 -6.37
CA LYS A 75 18.68 -6.92 -6.09
C LYS A 75 18.26 -7.12 -4.65
N THR A 76 18.74 -6.27 -3.75
CA THR A 76 18.48 -6.37 -2.31
C THR A 76 17.82 -5.12 -1.77
N ASP A 77 16.91 -5.28 -0.82
CA ASP A 77 16.24 -4.17 -0.12
C ASP A 77 17.25 -3.27 0.61
N PHE A 78 18.41 -3.80 1.02
CA PHE A 78 19.47 -3.01 1.64
C PHE A 78 20.05 -1.99 0.67
N GLU A 79 20.32 -2.41 -0.57
CA GLU A 79 20.78 -1.48 -1.60
C GLU A 79 19.76 -0.40 -1.83
N CYS A 80 18.47 -0.64 -1.65
CA CYS A 80 17.40 0.34 -1.86
C CYS A 80 17.33 1.41 -0.79
N LYS A 81 18.01 1.23 0.34
CA LYS A 81 17.91 2.12 1.50
C LYS A 81 18.95 3.23 1.47
N THR A 82 18.65 4.32 2.16
CA THR A 82 19.57 5.42 2.45
C THR A 82 19.82 5.50 3.95
N ASP A 83 21.04 5.87 4.35
CA ASP A 83 21.36 6.15 5.76
C ASP A 83 20.58 7.35 6.32
N GLU A 84 20.05 8.18 5.42
CA GLU A 84 19.05 9.20 5.74
C GLU A 84 17.76 8.50 6.16
N LYS A 85 17.60 8.33 7.48
CA LYS A 85 16.28 8.03 8.02
C LYS A 85 15.36 9.19 7.62
N ARG A 86 14.23 8.85 7.04
CA ARG A 86 13.25 9.82 6.56
C ARG A 86 12.14 9.90 7.56
N GLN A 87 11.98 11.04 8.20
CA GLN A 87 10.87 11.25 9.10
C GLN A 87 9.71 11.82 8.30
N ARG A 88 8.56 11.13 8.27
CA ARG A 88 7.30 11.76 7.88
C ARG A 88 7.03 12.86 8.90
N LEU A 89 6.85 14.11 8.45
CA LEU A 89 6.69 15.27 9.34
C LEU A 89 5.45 15.12 10.25
N CYS A 90 4.47 14.34 9.82
CA CYS A 90 3.36 13.91 10.65
C CYS A 90 2.77 12.56 10.21
N GLU A 91 1.94 11.98 11.08
CA GLU A 91 1.07 10.86 10.73
C GLU A 91 -0.23 11.39 10.12
N ASP A 92 -0.82 10.67 9.17
CA ASP A 92 -2.14 10.98 8.58
C ASP A 92 -3.20 11.26 9.65
N ALA A 93 -3.10 10.61 10.80
CA ALA A 93 -3.95 10.82 11.97
C ALA A 93 -3.97 12.28 12.45
N LYS A 94 -2.85 13.01 12.36
CA LYS A 94 -2.76 14.42 12.76
C LYS A 94 -3.54 15.33 11.81
N CYS A 95 -3.30 15.22 10.50
CA CYS A 95 -4.06 15.97 9.49
C CYS A 95 -5.55 15.61 9.53
N LYS A 96 -5.89 14.34 9.72
CA LYS A 96 -7.28 13.87 9.80
C LYS A 96 -7.98 14.33 11.06
N THR A 97 -7.29 14.36 12.20
CA THR A 97 -7.86 14.86 13.47
C THR A 97 -8.09 16.36 13.41
N GLN A 98 -7.12 17.13 12.89
CA GLN A 98 -7.30 18.57 12.67
C GLN A 98 -8.45 18.83 11.70
N PHE A 99 -8.53 18.06 10.61
CA PHE A 99 -9.63 18.16 9.66
C PHE A 99 -10.99 17.82 10.28
N GLN A 100 -11.11 16.75 11.06
CA GLN A 100 -12.36 16.36 11.73
C GLN A 100 -12.80 17.37 12.81
N LYS A 101 -11.85 18.03 13.46
CA LYS A 101 -12.11 19.12 14.41
C LYS A 101 -12.65 20.37 13.72
N ILE A 102 -12.11 20.69 12.54
CA ILE A 102 -12.51 21.86 11.74
C ILE A 102 -13.79 21.57 10.95
N ASN A 103 -13.95 20.35 10.44
CA ASN A 103 -15.05 19.90 9.59
C ASN A 103 -15.60 18.56 10.09
N ARG A 104 -16.91 18.46 10.33
CA ARG A 104 -17.56 17.20 10.78
C ARG A 104 -17.60 16.09 9.71
N CYS A 105 -16.96 16.29 8.57
CA CYS A 105 -16.93 15.37 7.42
C CYS A 105 -15.97 14.20 7.66
N ARG A 106 -16.38 12.99 7.25
CA ARG A 106 -15.56 11.77 7.35
C ARG A 106 -14.81 11.39 6.06
N THR A 107 -15.28 11.81 4.89
CA THR A 107 -14.73 11.42 3.56
C THR A 107 -14.83 12.56 2.55
N GLN A 108 -14.02 12.52 1.48
CA GLN A 108 -14.01 13.51 0.38
C GLN A 108 -15.39 13.66 -0.26
N GLU A 109 -16.06 12.54 -0.56
CA GLU A 109 -17.42 12.51 -1.14
C GLU A 109 -18.45 13.26 -0.29
N LYS A 110 -18.29 13.24 1.03
CA LYS A 110 -19.23 13.89 1.97
C LYS A 110 -18.95 15.37 2.17
N CYS A 111 -17.74 15.85 1.87
CA CYS A 111 -17.36 17.25 2.11
C CYS A 111 -17.30 18.09 0.82
N GLY A 112 -17.30 17.45 -0.35
CA GLY A 112 -17.03 18.15 -1.60
C GLY A 112 -15.57 18.59 -1.70
N GLN A 113 -15.12 18.87 -2.93
CA GLN A 113 -13.70 19.08 -3.22
C GLN A 113 -13.14 20.31 -2.50
N GLU A 114 -13.86 21.44 -2.49
CA GLU A 114 -13.41 22.69 -1.87
C GLU A 114 -13.13 22.58 -0.37
N LYS A 115 -13.98 21.85 0.36
CA LYS A 115 -13.79 21.65 1.80
C LYS A 115 -12.75 20.58 2.10
N TRP A 116 -12.41 19.72 1.14
CA TRP A 116 -11.38 18.69 1.29
C TRP A 116 -9.96 19.22 1.02
N THR A 117 -9.83 20.25 0.18
CA THR A 117 -8.55 20.89 -0.19
C THR A 117 -7.64 21.17 1.01
N PRO A 118 -8.10 21.69 2.16
CA PRO A 118 -7.23 21.95 3.31
C PRO A 118 -6.63 20.67 3.93
N TYR A 119 -7.39 19.57 3.93
CA TYR A 119 -6.87 18.26 4.37
C TYR A 119 -5.85 17.72 3.38
N GLU A 120 -6.14 17.82 2.08
CA GLU A 120 -5.22 17.36 1.04
C GLU A 120 -3.91 18.16 1.04
N THR A 121 -3.98 19.48 1.22
CA THR A 121 -2.80 20.33 1.40
C THR A 121 -2.04 19.94 2.67
N CYS A 122 -2.72 19.71 3.80
CA CYS A 122 -2.07 19.22 5.02
C CYS A 122 -1.33 17.91 4.76
N LEU A 123 -1.98 16.92 4.13
CA LEU A 123 -1.35 15.66 3.79
C LEU A 123 -0.18 15.82 2.84
N LYS A 124 -0.29 16.67 1.81
CA LYS A 124 0.80 16.94 0.87
C LYS A 124 2.03 17.50 1.57
N GLU A 125 1.85 18.44 2.49
CA GLU A 125 2.93 18.96 3.34
C GLU A 125 3.44 17.89 4.32
N CYS A 126 2.55 17.09 4.90
CA CYS A 126 2.86 16.03 5.86
C CYS A 126 3.72 14.91 5.26
N MET A 127 3.43 14.56 4.01
CA MET A 127 4.11 13.53 3.24
C MET A 127 5.41 14.04 2.60
N LYS A 128 5.76 15.33 2.75
CA LYS A 128 7.08 15.81 2.39
C LYS A 128 8.11 15.11 3.28
N ILE A 129 8.95 14.35 2.61
CA ILE A 129 10.13 13.74 3.21
C ILE A 129 11.10 14.86 3.55
N GLN A 130 11.59 14.88 4.80
CA GLN A 130 12.77 15.67 5.15
C GLN A 130 13.88 14.75 5.65
N PRO A 131 15.15 15.00 5.25
CA PRO A 131 16.29 14.31 5.82
C PRO A 131 16.37 14.64 7.31
N LEU A 132 16.61 13.64 8.16
CA LEU A 132 16.84 13.90 9.58
C LEU A 132 18.03 14.86 9.75
N PRO A 133 17.95 15.83 10.68
CA PRO A 133 19.10 16.67 10.97
C PRO A 133 20.26 15.78 11.42
N SER A 134 21.41 15.91 10.74
CA SER A 134 22.66 15.24 11.11
C SER A 134 22.98 15.59 12.58
N ARG A 135 22.92 14.58 13.47
CA ARG A 135 23.39 14.75 14.85
C ARG A 135 24.90 14.98 14.79
N ARG A 136 25.32 16.22 15.02
CA ARG A 136 26.70 16.54 15.39
C ARG A 136 27.00 16.09 16.81
#